data_AF-A0A7C6GQ31-F1
#
_entry.id   AF-A0A7C6GQ31-F1
#
_cell.length_a   1.000
_cell.length_b   1.000
_cell.length_c   1.000
_cell.angle_alpha   90.00
_cell.angle_beta   90.00
_cell.angle_gamma   90.00
#
_symmetry.space_group_name_H-M   'P 1'
#
loop_
_entity.id
_entity.type
_entity.pdbx_description
1 polymer ?
#
loop_
_entity_poly.entity_id
_entity_poly.type
_entity_poly.pdbx_seq_one_letter_code
_entity_poly.pdbx_strand_id
1 'polypeptide(L)'
;MKTLQKLVCFVLVLGLAVMLLPACTDIGEGEETTTATGMQSSESDTGSETTARNSLPPGLDFGGEEVKILYWSDTNNEEFNITEQTGSLIYDAVWRRDLKVQESLNVKFNWNGQPGSKPQLSNFQRYVQNSVASGDNNIEIIAVHSMVMGALAASGLMQDLLDTEYLDFEMPWWPDDLIENSTVRGRLYFASGDISLNTLLGMIGLFFNKEMAQNDLYSYVDAGTWTLDRMLAESENVYIDNNGSQTKDKDDIYAYVTYSGMINPLFVGSGIRFVTKTPDGDIAMSETYASEKTQGLLQKVIYNLYDKNDWIYFPRIDDCTEVFVEGRSLFYMASVRLTINSLIHAENLKYGILPNPKYNEEQQSYHTLMANTYSMYGICISVLETDMQSAVIEAMACEGYYEVTPAVFETALKVRYSNDDNDSRMFDILRETSVMEIGLIFSDQLGMIPSTGLFGRVNNRSSDWISYIKSQEKSLNNYLKILNASFSK
;
A
#
# COMPACT_ATOMS: atom_id res chain seq x y z
N MET A 1 -1.04 -37.59 41.58
CA MET A 1 -1.44 -36.45 40.71
C MET A 1 -1.66 -36.85 39.25
N LYS A 2 -0.79 -37.66 38.61
CA LYS A 2 -0.96 -38.04 37.18
C LYS A 2 -2.13 -38.99 36.86
N THR A 3 -2.71 -39.67 37.83
CA THR A 3 -3.88 -40.56 37.67
C THR A 3 -5.22 -39.85 37.84
N LEU A 4 -5.26 -38.73 38.56
CA LEU A 4 -6.49 -37.93 38.75
C LEU A 4 -6.77 -37.02 37.54
N GLN A 5 -5.72 -36.52 36.87
CA GLN A 5 -5.84 -35.72 35.64
C GLN A 5 -6.36 -36.54 34.44
N LYS A 6 -6.01 -37.83 34.34
CA LYS A 6 -6.51 -38.71 33.27
C LYS A 6 -7.99 -39.05 33.42
N LEU A 7 -8.50 -39.08 34.66
CA LEU A 7 -9.91 -39.36 34.94
C LEU A 7 -10.81 -38.15 34.61
N VAL A 8 -10.31 -36.93 34.83
CA VAL A 8 -11.03 -35.68 34.51
C VAL A 8 -11.12 -35.46 33.00
N CYS A 9 -10.06 -35.75 32.25
CA CYS A 9 -10.08 -35.66 30.79
C CYS A 9 -11.03 -36.67 30.13
N PHE A 10 -11.23 -37.86 30.73
CA PHE A 10 -12.11 -38.88 30.16
C PHE A 10 -13.60 -38.57 30.39
N VAL A 11 -13.95 -37.88 31.49
CA VAL A 11 -15.33 -37.44 31.78
C VAL A 11 -15.73 -36.22 30.94
N LEU A 12 -14.78 -35.34 30.60
CA LEU A 12 -15.03 -34.17 29.74
C LEU A 12 -15.25 -34.53 28.26
N VAL A 13 -14.60 -35.58 27.76
CA VAL A 13 -14.78 -36.06 26.37
C VAL A 13 -16.08 -36.86 26.19
N LEU A 14 -16.62 -37.47 27.25
CA LEU A 14 -17.91 -38.18 27.20
C LEU A 14 -19.14 -37.26 27.28
N GLY A 15 -18.98 -36.00 27.72
CA GLY A 15 -20.07 -35.03 27.85
C GLY A 15 -20.44 -34.29 26.56
N LEU A 16 -19.57 -34.32 25.54
CA LEU A 16 -19.75 -33.58 24.29
C LEU A 16 -20.33 -34.42 23.14
N ALA A 17 -20.59 -35.71 23.35
CA ALA A 17 -21.01 -36.64 22.30
C ALA A 17 -22.52 -36.98 22.26
N VAL A 18 -23.39 -36.23 22.96
CA VAL A 18 -24.81 -36.62 23.18
C VAL A 18 -25.85 -35.70 22.51
N MET A 19 -25.50 -34.81 21.57
CA MET A 19 -26.54 -33.96 20.92
C MET A 19 -26.54 -33.97 19.39
N LEU A 20 -26.26 -35.11 18.78
CA LEU A 20 -26.52 -35.32 17.34
C LEU A 20 -27.48 -36.50 17.15
N LEU A 21 -28.79 -36.21 17.18
CA LEU A 21 -29.79 -37.02 16.51
C LEU A 21 -30.73 -36.11 15.69
N PRO A 22 -31.06 -36.48 14.43
CA PRO A 22 -31.89 -35.68 13.54
C PRO A 22 -33.37 -35.97 13.80
N ALA A 23 -34.21 -34.94 13.89
CA ALA A 23 -35.66 -35.09 13.93
C ALA A 23 -36.28 -34.52 12.65
N CYS A 24 -36.60 -35.40 11.71
CA CYS A 24 -37.62 -35.16 10.70
C CYS A 24 -38.93 -35.78 11.20
N THR A 25 -39.97 -34.98 11.37
CA THR A 25 -41.38 -35.37 11.11
C THR A 25 -42.23 -34.11 10.98
N ASP A 26 -43.17 -34.19 10.05
CA ASP A 26 -43.97 -33.12 9.50
C ASP A 26 -45.41 -33.10 10.09
N ILE A 27 -46.04 -31.93 9.99
CA ILE A 27 -47.48 -31.56 10.04
C ILE A 27 -48.27 -31.56 11.38
N GLY A 28 -48.79 -30.36 11.76
CA GLY A 28 -50.01 -30.20 12.58
C GLY A 28 -50.20 -28.86 13.31
N GLU A 29 -50.83 -27.89 12.63
CA GLU A 29 -51.60 -26.67 13.05
C GLU A 29 -51.53 -26.10 14.50
N GLY A 30 -51.37 -24.76 14.61
CA GLY A 30 -52.10 -23.94 15.59
C GLY A 30 -51.33 -22.91 16.44
N GLU A 31 -51.29 -21.66 15.95
CA GLU A 31 -51.23 -20.35 16.63
C GLU A 31 -50.07 -19.90 17.55
N GLU A 32 -49.47 -18.79 17.08
CA GLU A 32 -48.86 -17.60 17.73
C GLU A 32 -48.01 -17.75 19.01
N THR A 33 -46.73 -17.32 18.92
CA THR A 33 -46.23 -16.06 19.53
C THR A 33 -44.74 -15.84 19.16
N THR A 34 -44.45 -14.65 18.63
CA THR A 34 -43.17 -13.93 18.44
C THR A 34 -41.85 -14.58 18.87
N THR A 35 -40.89 -14.71 17.94
CA THR A 35 -39.45 -14.77 18.22
C THR A 35 -38.65 -14.17 17.06
N ALA A 36 -37.57 -13.49 17.43
CA ALA A 36 -36.63 -12.74 16.60
C ALA A 36 -36.13 -13.51 15.37
N THR A 37 -36.20 -12.86 14.22
CA THR A 37 -35.66 -13.32 12.94
C THR A 37 -34.13 -13.28 13.00
N GLY A 38 -33.52 -14.46 13.01
CA GLY A 38 -32.11 -14.62 12.69
C GLY A 38 -31.87 -14.19 11.24
N MET A 39 -30.88 -13.34 11.04
CA MET A 39 -30.42 -12.89 9.73
C MET A 39 -29.85 -14.09 8.97
N GLN A 40 -30.66 -14.63 8.09
CA GLN A 40 -30.26 -15.57 7.06
C GLN A 40 -29.37 -14.79 6.09
N SER A 41 -28.11 -15.19 6.00
CA SER A 41 -27.15 -14.68 5.02
C SER A 41 -27.68 -14.98 3.62
N SER A 42 -28.26 -13.96 2.99
CA SER A 42 -28.52 -13.97 1.56
C SER A 42 -27.19 -13.99 0.83
N GLU A 43 -26.91 -15.09 0.13
CA GLU A 43 -25.95 -15.11 -0.96
C GLU A 43 -26.39 -14.06 -1.98
N SER A 44 -25.73 -12.89 -1.94
CA SER A 44 -25.75 -11.96 -3.05
C SER A 44 -24.78 -12.49 -4.10
N ASP A 45 -25.35 -13.19 -5.06
CA ASP A 45 -24.76 -13.49 -6.35
C ASP A 45 -24.51 -12.17 -7.10
N THR A 46 -23.25 -11.72 -7.08
CA THR A 46 -22.74 -10.67 -7.96
C THR A 46 -21.63 -11.25 -8.82
N GLY A 47 -21.99 -11.52 -10.08
CA GLY A 47 -21.09 -11.35 -11.23
C GLY A 47 -19.99 -12.39 -11.39
N SER A 48 -20.34 -13.48 -12.08
CA SER A 48 -19.38 -14.35 -12.75
C SER A 48 -18.47 -13.57 -13.71
N GLU A 49 -17.21 -13.37 -13.33
CA GLU A 49 -16.05 -13.62 -14.19
C GLU A 49 -15.27 -14.84 -13.63
N THR A 50 -15.83 -16.03 -13.81
CA THR A 50 -15.00 -17.24 -13.89
C THR A 50 -14.18 -17.15 -15.19
N THR A 51 -12.84 -17.20 -15.22
CA THR A 51 -11.94 -18.04 -14.42
C THR A 51 -10.52 -17.44 -14.25
N ALA A 52 -10.18 -16.88 -13.08
CA ALA A 52 -8.79 -16.82 -12.65
C ALA A 52 -8.49 -18.06 -11.79
N ARG A 53 -7.41 -18.80 -12.08
CA ARG A 53 -6.94 -19.88 -11.19
C ARG A 53 -5.42 -20.00 -11.13
N ASN A 54 -4.72 -19.77 -12.24
CA ASN A 54 -3.27 -19.62 -12.37
C ASN A 54 -2.99 -19.32 -13.86
N SER A 55 -2.08 -18.41 -14.20
CA SER A 55 -1.62 -18.16 -15.58
C SER A 55 -0.54 -19.17 -16.02
N LEU A 56 0.10 -19.85 -15.07
CA LEU A 56 1.19 -20.78 -15.33
C LEU A 56 0.71 -22.11 -15.93
N PRO A 57 1.47 -22.71 -16.86
CA PRO A 57 1.20 -24.04 -17.38
C PRO A 57 1.15 -25.10 -16.26
N PRO A 58 0.20 -26.06 -16.33
CA PRO A 58 0.11 -27.11 -15.34
C PRO A 58 1.32 -28.05 -15.41
N GLY A 59 1.87 -28.40 -14.25
CA GLY A 59 2.96 -29.37 -14.15
C GLY A 59 4.36 -28.82 -14.42
N LEU A 60 4.53 -27.49 -14.40
CA LEU A 60 5.87 -26.90 -14.29
C LEU A 60 6.60 -27.47 -13.07
N ASP A 61 7.82 -27.94 -13.29
CA ASP A 61 8.66 -28.58 -12.29
C ASP A 61 10.11 -28.23 -12.62
N PHE A 62 10.75 -27.47 -11.73
CA PHE A 62 12.14 -27.05 -11.86
C PHE A 62 13.09 -27.96 -11.05
N GLY A 63 12.72 -29.20 -10.74
CA GLY A 63 13.63 -30.24 -10.28
C GLY A 63 14.19 -30.07 -8.86
N GLY A 64 13.63 -29.18 -8.05
CA GLY A 64 14.10 -28.84 -6.72
C GLY A 64 15.26 -27.85 -6.71
N GLU A 65 15.48 -27.12 -7.81
CA GLU A 65 16.52 -26.11 -7.96
C GLU A 65 16.36 -24.95 -6.97
N GLU A 66 17.49 -24.34 -6.59
CA GLU A 66 17.50 -23.16 -5.73
C GLU A 66 17.28 -21.88 -6.54
N VAL A 67 16.36 -21.04 -6.08
CA VAL A 67 16.11 -19.70 -6.62
C VAL A 67 16.70 -18.68 -5.66
N LYS A 68 17.67 -17.89 -6.13
CA LYS A 68 18.43 -16.94 -5.29
C LYS A 68 17.75 -15.57 -5.24
N ILE A 69 17.10 -15.28 -4.12
CA ILE A 69 16.29 -14.08 -3.96
C ILE A 69 17.00 -13.10 -3.03
N LEU A 70 17.48 -11.99 -3.59
CA LEU A 70 18.00 -10.86 -2.83
C LEU A 70 16.83 -9.99 -2.39
N TYR A 71 16.70 -9.74 -1.08
CA TYR A 71 15.64 -8.89 -0.55
C TYR A 71 16.16 -7.82 0.42
N TRP A 72 15.38 -6.74 0.58
CA TRP A 72 15.62 -5.73 1.61
C TRP A 72 15.27 -6.24 3.02
N SER A 73 16.28 -6.47 3.84
CA SER A 73 16.12 -7.02 5.20
C SER A 73 15.58 -6.01 6.22
N ASP A 74 15.56 -4.73 5.87
CA ASP A 74 15.02 -3.63 6.65
C ASP A 74 13.66 -3.13 6.08
N THR A 75 12.86 -4.06 5.53
CA THR A 75 11.46 -3.80 5.13
C THR A 75 10.60 -3.42 6.33
N ASN A 76 9.52 -2.68 6.08
CA ASN A 76 8.65 -2.14 7.12
C ASN A 76 7.79 -3.22 7.80
N ASN A 77 7.25 -4.16 7.03
CA ASN A 77 6.51 -5.31 7.53
C ASN A 77 7.20 -6.56 6.98
N GLU A 78 7.44 -7.53 7.85
CA GLU A 78 8.05 -8.81 7.47
C GLU A 78 7.20 -9.50 6.39
N GLU A 79 7.80 -9.74 5.21
CA GLU A 79 7.14 -10.41 4.08
C GLU A 79 8.05 -11.41 3.35
N PHE A 80 9.28 -11.60 3.87
CA PHE A 80 10.33 -12.43 3.27
C PHE A 80 10.87 -13.39 4.31
N ASN A 81 11.25 -14.59 3.87
CA ASN A 81 11.94 -15.59 4.69
C ASN A 81 11.24 -15.91 6.03
N ILE A 82 9.90 -15.93 6.03
CA ILE A 82 9.12 -16.44 7.15
C ILE A 82 9.23 -17.96 7.09
N THR A 83 9.91 -18.58 8.06
CA THR A 83 10.28 -20.01 7.98
C THR A 83 9.29 -20.93 8.68
N GLU A 84 8.46 -20.39 9.58
CA GLU A 84 7.45 -21.15 10.33
C GLU A 84 6.20 -20.30 10.59
N GLN A 85 5.10 -20.98 10.93
CA GLN A 85 3.88 -20.31 11.37
C GLN A 85 4.11 -19.56 12.68
N THR A 86 3.59 -18.36 12.75
CA THR A 86 3.73 -17.40 13.85
C THR A 86 2.46 -17.27 14.69
N GLY A 87 1.32 -17.76 14.17
CA GLY A 87 -0.02 -17.51 14.73
C GLY A 87 -0.62 -16.16 14.32
N SER A 88 0.12 -15.34 13.58
CA SER A 88 -0.40 -14.12 12.96
C SER A 88 -1.13 -14.46 11.67
N LEU A 89 -2.38 -14.03 11.55
CA LEU A 89 -3.20 -14.22 10.35
C LEU A 89 -2.48 -13.82 9.05
N ILE A 90 -1.81 -12.67 9.06
CA ILE A 90 -1.16 -12.09 7.87
C ILE A 90 0.17 -12.81 7.58
N TYR A 91 1.03 -12.98 8.60
CA TYR A 91 2.34 -13.60 8.39
C TYR A 91 2.24 -15.10 8.08
N ASP A 92 1.25 -15.79 8.65
CA ASP A 92 0.97 -17.18 8.31
C ASP A 92 0.45 -17.32 6.87
N ALA A 93 -0.24 -16.31 6.32
CA ALA A 93 -0.64 -16.29 4.92
C ALA A 93 0.55 -16.10 3.97
N VAL A 94 1.49 -15.22 4.33
CA VAL A 94 2.76 -15.05 3.58
C VAL A 94 3.57 -16.34 3.60
N TRP A 95 3.70 -17.00 4.76
CA TRP A 95 4.34 -18.31 4.88
C TRP A 95 3.68 -19.37 3.98
N ARG A 96 2.34 -19.45 3.98
CA ARG A 96 1.59 -20.38 3.11
C ARG A 96 1.82 -20.10 1.62
N ARG A 97 1.80 -18.84 1.21
CA ARG A 97 2.10 -18.42 -0.17
C ARG A 97 3.46 -18.97 -0.60
N ASP A 98 4.51 -18.69 0.18
CA ASP A 98 5.88 -19.11 -0.17
C ASP A 98 6.04 -20.64 -0.19
N LEU A 99 5.38 -21.36 0.73
CA LEU A 99 5.38 -22.82 0.74
C LEU A 99 4.70 -23.39 -0.51
N LYS A 100 3.51 -22.90 -0.86
CA LYS A 100 2.77 -23.35 -2.04
C LYS A 100 3.53 -23.10 -3.34
N VAL A 101 4.22 -21.97 -3.48
CA VAL A 101 5.03 -21.69 -4.67
C VAL A 101 6.19 -22.69 -4.78
N GLN A 102 6.91 -22.93 -3.68
CA GLN A 102 8.00 -23.90 -3.65
C GLN A 102 7.54 -25.33 -3.97
N GLU A 103 6.38 -25.75 -3.43
CA GLU A 103 5.79 -27.07 -3.69
C GLU A 103 5.26 -27.21 -5.12
N SER A 104 4.58 -26.19 -5.65
CA SER A 104 3.93 -26.26 -6.96
C SER A 104 4.91 -26.21 -8.13
N LEU A 105 6.00 -25.44 -7.99
CA LEU A 105 7.05 -25.33 -9.00
C LEU A 105 8.23 -26.28 -8.75
N ASN A 106 8.24 -27.00 -7.63
CA ASN A 106 9.36 -27.80 -7.14
C ASN A 106 10.68 -26.99 -7.16
N VAL A 107 10.71 -25.90 -6.41
CA VAL A 107 11.89 -25.04 -6.22
C VAL A 107 12.16 -24.83 -4.73
N LYS A 108 13.34 -24.31 -4.41
CA LYS A 108 13.70 -23.86 -3.05
C LYS A 108 14.11 -22.42 -3.04
N PHE A 109 13.53 -21.63 -2.15
CA PHE A 109 13.94 -20.24 -2.00
C PHE A 109 15.24 -20.14 -1.18
N ASN A 110 16.25 -19.52 -1.79
CA ASN A 110 17.50 -19.15 -1.14
C ASN A 110 17.48 -17.64 -0.87
N TRP A 111 17.04 -17.27 0.33
CA TRP A 111 16.85 -15.89 0.75
C TRP A 111 18.18 -15.23 1.17
N ASN A 112 18.52 -14.11 0.52
CA ASN A 112 19.66 -13.27 0.88
C ASN A 112 19.17 -11.88 1.29
N GLY A 113 19.20 -11.59 2.59
CA GLY A 113 18.74 -10.30 3.13
C GLY A 113 19.87 -9.28 3.20
N GLN A 114 19.68 -8.12 2.56
CA GLN A 114 20.59 -6.97 2.67
C GLN A 114 19.78 -5.70 2.99
N PRO A 115 20.28 -4.75 3.81
CA PRO A 115 19.59 -3.49 4.01
C PRO A 115 19.37 -2.75 2.67
N GLY A 116 18.11 -2.50 2.32
CA GLY A 116 17.67 -2.03 1.01
C GLY A 116 16.56 -0.97 1.07
N SER A 117 16.31 -0.36 2.23
CA SER A 117 15.48 0.83 2.35
C SER A 117 16.07 2.05 1.62
N LYS A 118 15.27 3.12 1.48
CA LYS A 118 15.71 4.35 0.80
C LYS A 118 17.07 4.92 1.30
N PRO A 119 17.35 5.00 2.61
CA PRO A 119 18.68 5.40 3.11
C PRO A 119 19.83 4.48 2.67
N GLN A 120 19.54 3.23 2.31
CA GLN A 120 20.53 2.23 1.90
C GLN A 120 20.70 2.12 0.38
N LEU A 121 20.02 2.94 -0.42
CA LEU A 121 20.00 2.86 -1.88
C LEU A 121 21.39 2.66 -2.50
N SER A 122 22.36 3.52 -2.17
CA SER A 122 23.70 3.43 -2.77
C SER A 122 24.47 2.17 -2.35
N ASN A 123 24.24 1.68 -1.12
CA ASN A 123 24.88 0.45 -0.64
C ASN A 123 24.30 -0.77 -1.34
N PHE A 124 22.97 -0.86 -1.41
CA PHE A 124 22.27 -1.96 -2.06
C PHE A 124 22.57 -2.00 -3.57
N GLN A 125 22.51 -0.85 -4.25
CA GLN A 125 22.86 -0.75 -5.67
C GLN A 125 24.29 -1.23 -5.95
N ARG A 126 25.26 -0.81 -5.13
CA ARG A 126 26.66 -1.24 -5.27
C ARG A 126 26.81 -2.76 -5.03
N TYR A 127 26.05 -3.33 -4.11
CA TYR A 127 26.04 -4.77 -3.87
C TYR A 127 25.62 -5.54 -5.13
N VAL A 128 24.50 -5.13 -5.74
CA VAL A 128 24.01 -5.73 -7.00
C VAL A 128 25.03 -5.55 -8.13
N GLN A 129 25.57 -4.34 -8.32
CA GLN A 129 26.59 -4.05 -9.34
C GLN A 129 27.82 -4.94 -9.22
N ASN A 130 28.30 -5.17 -7.99
CA ASN A 130 29.49 -5.99 -7.76
C ASN A 130 29.24 -7.47 -8.08
N SER A 131 28.05 -8.00 -7.77
CA SER A 131 27.65 -9.37 -8.11
C SER A 131 27.53 -9.55 -9.63
N VAL A 132 26.89 -8.61 -10.32
CA VAL A 132 26.81 -8.62 -11.80
C VAL A 132 28.20 -8.54 -12.43
N ALA A 133 29.08 -7.66 -11.94
CA ALA A 133 30.41 -7.48 -12.49
C ALA A 133 31.37 -8.65 -12.21
N SER A 134 31.19 -9.37 -11.10
CA SER A 134 32.01 -10.55 -10.76
C SER A 134 31.57 -11.80 -11.53
N GLY A 135 30.33 -11.82 -12.05
CA GLY A 135 29.74 -13.00 -12.68
C GLY A 135 29.48 -14.13 -11.69
N ASP A 136 29.32 -13.82 -10.41
CA ASP A 136 29.10 -14.83 -9.37
C ASP A 136 27.69 -15.44 -9.40
N ASN A 137 26.77 -14.84 -10.16
CA ASN A 137 25.38 -15.26 -10.36
C ASN A 137 24.68 -15.61 -9.03
N ASN A 138 24.97 -14.85 -7.97
CA ASN A 138 24.42 -15.07 -6.63
C ASN A 138 23.08 -14.33 -6.39
N ILE A 139 22.61 -13.58 -7.38
CA ILE A 139 21.37 -12.82 -7.34
C ILE A 139 20.59 -13.14 -8.62
N GLU A 140 19.37 -13.61 -8.46
CA GLU A 140 18.49 -13.94 -9.59
C GLU A 140 17.24 -13.06 -9.56
N ILE A 141 16.50 -13.11 -8.47
CA ILE A 141 15.35 -12.24 -8.21
C ILE A 141 15.78 -11.18 -7.19
N ILE A 142 15.36 -9.94 -7.41
CA ILE A 142 15.55 -8.82 -6.48
C ILE A 142 14.18 -8.33 -6.01
N ALA A 143 13.97 -8.30 -4.70
CA ALA A 143 12.77 -7.77 -4.04
C ALA A 143 13.16 -6.64 -3.09
N VAL A 144 12.99 -5.39 -3.50
CA VAL A 144 13.56 -4.23 -2.78
C VAL A 144 12.60 -3.05 -2.77
N HIS A 145 12.82 -2.10 -1.86
CA HIS A 145 12.12 -0.82 -1.79
C HIS A 145 11.95 -0.16 -3.17
N SER A 146 10.75 0.34 -3.48
CA SER A 146 10.38 0.92 -4.78
C SER A 146 11.42 1.86 -5.39
N MET A 147 11.90 2.88 -4.66
CA MET A 147 12.91 3.82 -5.15
C MET A 147 14.29 3.18 -5.41
N VAL A 148 14.64 2.15 -4.65
CA VAL A 148 15.89 1.43 -4.86
C VAL A 148 15.77 0.59 -6.14
N MET A 149 14.63 -0.05 -6.35
CA MET A 149 14.33 -0.76 -7.61
C MET A 149 14.37 0.20 -8.81
N GLY A 150 13.78 1.39 -8.71
CA GLY A 150 13.87 2.42 -9.75
C GLY A 150 15.32 2.79 -10.09
N ALA A 151 16.19 2.90 -9.08
CA ALA A 151 17.61 3.16 -9.30
C ALA A 151 18.36 1.98 -9.96
N LEU A 152 18.00 0.73 -9.62
CA LEU A 152 18.56 -0.46 -10.27
C LEU A 152 18.16 -0.52 -11.75
N ALA A 153 16.87 -0.31 -12.05
CA ALA A 153 16.34 -0.30 -13.40
C ALA A 153 17.00 0.80 -14.27
N ALA A 154 17.07 2.03 -13.77
CA ALA A 154 17.72 3.13 -14.49
C ALA A 154 19.24 2.93 -14.68
N SER A 155 19.85 2.01 -13.91
CA SER A 155 21.26 1.64 -14.04
C SER A 155 21.50 0.46 -14.98
N GLY A 156 20.45 -0.11 -15.59
CA GLY A 156 20.56 -1.26 -16.47
C GLY A 156 20.93 -2.57 -15.76
N LEU A 157 20.48 -2.72 -14.50
CA LEU A 157 20.77 -3.91 -13.68
C LEU A 157 19.62 -4.94 -13.66
N MET A 158 18.53 -4.65 -14.36
CA MET A 158 17.30 -5.45 -14.36
C MET A 158 16.99 -5.92 -15.77
N GLN A 159 16.39 -7.12 -15.89
CA GLN A 159 15.82 -7.64 -17.11
C GLN A 159 14.51 -6.93 -17.48
N ASP A 160 14.18 -6.96 -18.76
CA ASP A 160 12.86 -6.58 -19.25
C ASP A 160 11.86 -7.72 -18.98
N LEU A 161 10.93 -7.49 -18.08
CA LEU A 161 9.93 -8.46 -17.65
C LEU A 161 8.91 -8.79 -18.75
N LEU A 162 8.71 -7.88 -19.73
CA LEU A 162 7.83 -8.12 -20.88
C LEU A 162 8.43 -9.11 -21.89
N ASP A 163 9.72 -9.41 -21.78
CA ASP A 163 10.44 -10.37 -22.65
C ASP A 163 10.69 -11.70 -21.92
N THR A 164 9.94 -11.98 -20.85
CA THR A 164 10.02 -13.24 -20.09
C THR A 164 8.85 -14.16 -20.40
N GLU A 165 9.02 -15.47 -20.23
CA GLU A 165 8.06 -16.48 -20.69
C GLU A 165 6.73 -16.49 -19.90
N TYR A 166 6.80 -16.30 -18.58
CA TYR A 166 5.68 -16.67 -17.70
C TYR A 166 4.95 -15.52 -17.01
N LEU A 167 5.46 -14.28 -17.06
CA LEU A 167 4.79 -13.15 -16.43
C LEU A 167 3.58 -12.71 -17.27
N ASP A 168 2.38 -12.81 -16.70
CA ASP A 168 1.13 -12.44 -17.36
C ASP A 168 0.53 -11.20 -16.71
N PHE A 169 0.90 -10.03 -17.23
CA PHE A 169 0.45 -8.73 -16.70
C PHE A 169 -1.02 -8.40 -17.00
N GLU A 170 -1.77 -9.28 -17.66
CA GLU A 170 -3.23 -9.15 -17.78
C GLU A 170 -3.97 -9.74 -16.56
N MET A 171 -3.26 -10.44 -15.67
CA MET A 171 -3.84 -11.07 -14.49
C MET A 171 -4.16 -10.07 -13.37
N PRO A 172 -5.23 -10.31 -12.57
CA PRO A 172 -5.76 -9.33 -11.62
C PRO A 172 -4.84 -9.03 -10.43
N TRP A 173 -3.77 -9.80 -10.25
CA TRP A 173 -2.78 -9.55 -9.20
C TRP A 173 -1.73 -8.50 -9.56
N TRP A 174 -1.73 -8.04 -10.81
CA TRP A 174 -0.91 -6.95 -11.31
C TRP A 174 -1.77 -5.69 -11.46
N PRO A 175 -1.54 -4.63 -10.68
CA PRO A 175 -2.31 -3.39 -10.82
C PRO A 175 -2.05 -2.71 -12.16
N ASP A 176 -3.10 -2.54 -12.97
CA ASP A 176 -3.01 -1.88 -14.29
C ASP A 176 -2.29 -0.54 -14.24
N ASP A 177 -2.63 0.32 -13.25
CA ASP A 177 -1.98 1.63 -13.10
C ASP A 177 -0.46 1.48 -12.90
N LEU A 178 0.02 0.47 -12.17
CA LEU A 178 1.46 0.25 -11.99
C LEU A 178 2.12 -0.21 -13.29
N ILE A 179 1.52 -1.18 -13.98
CA ILE A 179 2.07 -1.74 -15.23
C ILE A 179 2.08 -0.67 -16.32
N GLU A 180 0.92 -0.03 -16.53
CA GLU A 180 0.77 1.04 -17.50
C GLU A 180 1.74 2.17 -17.18
N ASN A 181 1.88 2.62 -15.94
CA ASN A 181 2.75 3.73 -15.60
C ASN A 181 4.25 3.33 -15.61
N SER A 182 4.62 2.12 -15.20
CA SER A 182 6.04 1.74 -15.09
C SER A 182 6.65 1.28 -16.43
N THR A 183 5.83 0.99 -17.44
CA THR A 183 6.30 0.53 -18.76
C THR A 183 6.87 1.66 -19.62
N VAL A 184 8.17 1.93 -19.55
CA VAL A 184 8.79 3.05 -20.30
C VAL A 184 9.31 2.52 -21.64
N ARG A 185 8.90 3.16 -22.75
CA ARG A 185 9.26 2.74 -24.12
C ARG A 185 8.98 1.25 -24.42
N GLY A 186 7.86 0.74 -23.90
CA GLY A 186 7.45 -0.66 -24.11
C GLY A 186 8.29 -1.68 -23.35
N ARG A 187 8.99 -1.27 -22.30
CA ARG A 187 9.79 -2.14 -21.43
C ARG A 187 9.39 -1.98 -19.97
N LEU A 188 9.38 -3.07 -19.22
CA LEU A 188 9.03 -3.09 -17.79
C LEU A 188 10.13 -3.79 -17.00
N TYR A 189 10.76 -3.11 -16.05
CA TYR A 189 11.94 -3.65 -15.34
C TYR A 189 11.66 -4.14 -13.92
N PHE A 190 10.43 -3.91 -13.46
CA PHE A 190 9.98 -4.30 -12.14
C PHE A 190 8.45 -4.33 -12.11
N ALA A 191 7.92 -5.14 -11.21
CA ALA A 191 6.49 -5.20 -10.93
C ALA A 191 6.23 -5.31 -9.43
N SER A 192 5.00 -5.02 -9.04
CA SER A 192 4.47 -5.19 -7.70
C SER A 192 2.96 -5.37 -7.79
N GLY A 193 2.29 -5.63 -6.68
CA GLY A 193 0.89 -5.99 -6.65
C GLY A 193 0.61 -6.87 -5.44
N ASP A 194 -0.24 -7.88 -5.62
CA ASP A 194 -0.57 -8.83 -4.55
C ASP A 194 0.62 -9.73 -4.15
N ILE A 195 1.70 -9.73 -4.95
CA ILE A 195 3.00 -10.33 -4.58
C ILE A 195 3.58 -9.71 -3.29
N SER A 196 3.29 -8.45 -2.98
CA SER A 196 3.87 -7.75 -1.83
C SER A 196 2.82 -7.38 -0.78
N LEU A 197 3.06 -7.85 0.45
CA LEU A 197 2.31 -7.41 1.63
C LEU A 197 2.45 -5.89 1.84
N ASN A 198 3.67 -5.36 1.66
CA ASN A 198 3.93 -3.95 1.87
C ASN A 198 3.26 -3.06 0.81
N THR A 199 3.02 -3.56 -0.41
CA THR A 199 2.20 -2.85 -1.41
C THR A 199 0.77 -2.76 -0.93
N LEU A 200 0.15 -3.87 -0.54
CA LEU A 200 -1.24 -3.90 -0.03
C LEU A 200 -1.47 -2.93 1.14
N LEU A 201 -0.55 -2.90 2.10
CA LEU A 201 -0.62 -2.01 3.26
C LEU A 201 -0.18 -0.57 2.95
N GLY A 202 0.43 -0.35 1.79
CA GLY A 202 1.05 0.91 1.38
C GLY A 202 0.07 2.00 0.96
N MET A 203 -1.21 1.68 0.71
CA MET A 203 -2.22 2.67 0.35
C MET A 203 -2.31 3.79 1.39
N ILE A 204 -2.24 5.05 0.95
CA ILE A 204 -2.40 6.22 1.84
C ILE A 204 -3.86 6.64 1.89
N GLY A 205 -4.48 6.47 3.05
CA GLY A 205 -5.84 6.95 3.33
C GLY A 205 -5.85 8.05 4.40
N LEU A 206 -6.99 8.72 4.52
CA LEU A 206 -7.25 9.71 5.56
C LEU A 206 -8.02 9.07 6.70
N PHE A 207 -7.33 8.72 7.78
CA PHE A 207 -7.98 8.26 8.99
C PHE A 207 -8.67 9.43 9.69
N PHE A 208 -9.80 9.17 10.34
CA PHE A 208 -10.48 10.17 11.12
C PHE A 208 -11.02 9.64 12.45
N ASN A 209 -11.07 10.49 13.47
CA ASN A 209 -11.66 10.17 14.76
C ASN A 209 -13.18 10.35 14.70
N LYS A 210 -13.93 9.25 14.83
CA LYS A 210 -15.41 9.23 14.75
C LYS A 210 -16.07 10.02 15.87
N GLU A 211 -15.40 10.19 17.02
CA GLU A 211 -15.95 10.95 18.15
C GLU A 211 -15.77 12.46 17.98
N MET A 212 -14.80 12.89 17.18
CA MET A 212 -14.57 14.31 16.86
C MET A 212 -15.37 14.75 15.62
N ALA A 213 -15.73 13.83 14.73
CA ALA A 213 -16.47 14.15 13.52
C ALA A 213 -17.89 14.66 13.84
N GLN A 214 -18.27 15.81 13.28
CA GLN A 214 -19.58 16.41 13.50
C GLN A 214 -20.62 15.97 12.45
N ASN A 215 -20.16 15.58 11.26
CA ASN A 215 -20.99 15.18 10.13
C ASN A 215 -20.69 13.74 9.71
N ASP A 216 -21.62 13.15 8.96
CA ASP A 216 -21.38 11.87 8.30
C ASP A 216 -20.46 12.07 7.08
N LEU A 217 -19.18 11.75 7.29
CA LEU A 217 -18.14 11.96 6.28
C LEU A 217 -18.25 10.97 5.12
N TYR A 218 -18.79 9.77 5.35
CA TYR A 218 -18.94 8.75 4.30
C TYR A 218 -19.97 9.18 3.25
N SER A 219 -21.07 9.83 3.67
CA SER A 219 -22.06 10.38 2.75
C SER A 219 -21.44 11.37 1.74
N TYR A 220 -20.43 12.16 2.13
CA TYR A 220 -19.73 13.03 1.18
C TYR A 220 -18.90 12.25 0.17
N VAL A 221 -18.31 11.13 0.59
CA VAL A 221 -17.55 10.23 -0.29
C VAL A 221 -18.48 9.62 -1.32
N ASP A 222 -19.56 9.00 -0.86
CA ASP A 222 -20.56 8.30 -1.67
C ASP A 222 -21.24 9.27 -2.68
N ALA A 223 -21.46 10.53 -2.28
CA ALA A 223 -22.00 11.57 -3.16
C ALA A 223 -20.97 12.19 -4.12
N GLY A 224 -19.68 11.85 -4.02
CA GLY A 224 -18.63 12.45 -4.83
C GLY A 224 -18.31 13.92 -4.46
N THR A 225 -18.69 14.35 -3.25
CA THR A 225 -18.52 15.73 -2.75
C THR A 225 -17.43 15.86 -1.69
N TRP A 226 -16.73 14.78 -1.36
CA TRP A 226 -15.56 14.81 -0.49
C TRP A 226 -14.38 15.48 -1.20
N THR A 227 -14.21 16.76 -0.89
CA THR A 227 -13.20 17.65 -1.48
C THR A 227 -12.31 18.26 -0.40
N LEU A 228 -11.20 18.88 -0.80
CA LEU A 228 -10.33 19.57 0.15
C LEU A 228 -11.07 20.69 0.86
N ASP A 229 -11.92 21.44 0.16
CA ASP A 229 -12.73 22.50 0.77
C ASP A 229 -13.75 21.92 1.78
N ARG A 230 -14.27 20.71 1.53
CA ARG A 230 -15.08 19.98 2.52
C ARG A 230 -14.24 19.60 3.75
N MET A 231 -13.07 18.99 3.57
CA MET A 231 -12.17 18.65 4.69
C MET A 231 -11.80 19.88 5.53
N LEU A 232 -11.57 21.03 4.87
CA LEU A 232 -11.30 22.30 5.54
C LEU A 232 -12.50 22.79 6.36
N ALA A 233 -13.72 22.64 5.85
CA ALA A 233 -14.94 22.97 6.60
C ALA A 233 -15.12 22.08 7.83
N GLU A 234 -14.85 20.77 7.70
CA GLU A 234 -14.88 19.84 8.85
C GLU A 234 -13.75 20.11 9.86
N SER A 235 -12.73 20.88 9.48
CA SER A 235 -11.59 21.22 10.33
C SER A 235 -11.79 22.49 11.17
N GLU A 236 -12.86 23.26 10.96
CA GLU A 236 -12.97 24.59 11.58
C GLU A 236 -13.21 24.54 13.10
N ASN A 237 -12.43 25.30 13.85
CA ASN A 237 -12.56 25.49 15.30
C ASN A 237 -12.36 24.20 16.13
N VAL A 238 -11.55 23.26 15.63
CA VAL A 238 -11.20 22.03 16.34
C VAL A 238 -9.99 22.23 17.26
N TYR A 239 -9.10 23.19 16.96
CA TYR A 239 -7.90 23.40 17.76
C TYR A 239 -8.20 23.74 19.22
N ILE A 240 -7.56 23.02 20.14
CA ILE A 240 -7.58 23.29 21.59
C ILE A 240 -6.16 23.23 22.11
N ASP A 241 -5.69 24.35 22.68
CA ASP A 241 -4.49 24.40 23.52
C ASP A 241 -4.80 23.66 24.84
N ASN A 242 -4.39 22.41 24.91
CA ASN A 242 -4.83 21.48 25.95
C ASN A 242 -3.96 21.60 27.21
N ASN A 243 -2.70 21.99 27.06
CA ASN A 243 -1.75 22.14 28.16
C ASN A 243 -1.57 23.62 28.60
N GLY A 244 -2.17 24.57 27.90
CA GLY A 244 -2.10 26.01 28.19
C GLY A 244 -0.76 26.65 27.83
N SER A 245 0.01 26.05 26.92
CA SER A 245 1.35 26.52 26.56
C SER A 245 1.33 27.78 25.70
N GLN A 246 0.18 28.12 25.09
CA GLN A 246 -0.01 29.17 24.09
C GLN A 246 0.82 28.95 22.80
N THR A 247 1.36 27.74 22.61
CA THR A 247 2.11 27.35 21.43
C THR A 247 1.68 25.96 20.99
N LYS A 248 1.35 25.83 19.70
CA LYS A 248 1.04 24.52 19.11
C LYS A 248 2.13 23.49 19.43
N ASP A 249 1.79 22.46 20.19
CA ASP A 249 2.67 21.34 20.50
C ASP A 249 1.93 19.99 20.47
N LYS A 250 2.63 18.93 20.84
CA LYS A 250 2.11 17.57 20.74
C LYS A 250 1.11 17.21 21.83
N ASP A 251 0.86 18.04 22.84
CA ASP A 251 -0.11 17.79 23.91
C ASP A 251 -1.50 18.37 23.58
N ASP A 252 -1.58 19.18 22.52
CA ASP A 252 -2.80 19.86 22.04
C ASP A 252 -3.74 18.95 21.24
N ILE A 253 -4.89 19.51 20.87
CA ILE A 253 -5.89 18.87 20.00
C ILE A 253 -5.95 19.62 18.66
N TYR A 254 -6.03 18.89 17.55
CA TYR A 254 -6.00 19.45 16.19
C TYR A 254 -7.13 18.91 15.30
N ALA A 255 -7.48 19.65 14.25
CA ALA A 255 -8.27 19.06 13.17
C ALA A 255 -7.44 18.11 12.32
N TYR A 256 -6.23 18.49 11.92
CA TYR A 256 -5.40 17.67 11.04
C TYR A 256 -3.93 17.71 11.46
N VAL A 257 -3.38 16.52 11.66
CA VAL A 257 -1.94 16.33 11.94
C VAL A 257 -1.25 15.76 10.70
N THR A 258 -0.11 16.32 10.35
CA THR A 258 0.64 15.87 9.18
C THR A 258 2.13 16.10 9.31
N TYR A 259 2.90 15.51 8.40
CA TYR A 259 4.35 15.66 8.29
C TYR A 259 4.78 15.58 6.81
N SER A 260 6.08 15.75 6.54
CA SER A 260 6.61 15.85 5.18
C SER A 260 6.20 14.71 4.24
N GLY A 261 6.16 13.47 4.74
CA GLY A 261 5.81 12.29 3.95
C GLY A 261 4.35 12.27 3.47
N MET A 262 3.48 13.06 4.10
CA MET A 262 2.06 13.13 3.78
C MET A 262 1.71 14.33 2.87
N ILE A 263 2.65 15.20 2.53
CA ILE A 263 2.36 16.28 1.57
C ILE A 263 2.06 15.73 0.17
N ASN A 264 2.89 14.81 -0.34
CA ASN A 264 2.67 14.25 -1.67
C ASN A 264 1.35 13.49 -1.82
N PRO A 265 0.96 12.59 -0.89
CA PRO A 265 -0.34 11.93 -0.96
C PRO A 265 -1.54 12.90 -1.01
N LEU A 266 -1.49 14.01 -0.27
CA LEU A 266 -2.56 15.02 -0.28
C LEU A 266 -2.71 15.63 -1.69
N PHE A 267 -1.59 15.97 -2.32
CA PHE A 267 -1.58 16.55 -3.66
C PHE A 267 -2.02 15.54 -4.72
N VAL A 268 -1.59 14.28 -4.61
CA VAL A 268 -2.04 13.21 -5.52
C VAL A 268 -3.54 12.95 -5.37
N GLY A 269 -4.05 12.90 -4.13
CA GLY A 269 -5.48 12.81 -3.84
C GLY A 269 -6.30 13.94 -4.46
N SER A 270 -5.73 15.15 -4.46
CA SER A 270 -6.27 16.33 -5.16
C SER A 270 -5.97 16.34 -6.67
N GLY A 271 -5.63 15.21 -7.27
CA GLY A 271 -5.50 15.04 -8.71
C GLY A 271 -4.28 15.76 -9.30
N ILE A 272 -3.18 15.84 -8.56
CA ILE A 272 -1.87 16.22 -9.09
C ILE A 272 -1.08 14.95 -9.42
N ARG A 273 -0.52 14.88 -10.62
CA ARG A 273 0.49 13.90 -11.03
C ARG A 273 1.82 14.63 -11.17
N PHE A 274 2.96 14.05 -10.80
CA PHE A 274 4.26 14.75 -10.92
C PHE A 274 4.86 14.52 -12.30
N VAL A 275 4.75 13.30 -12.81
CA VAL A 275 5.10 12.93 -14.18
C VAL A 275 3.91 12.37 -14.95
N THR A 276 4.06 12.30 -16.26
CA THR A 276 3.14 11.69 -17.21
C THR A 276 3.93 10.94 -18.27
N LYS A 277 3.25 10.14 -19.09
CA LYS A 277 3.81 9.59 -20.32
C LYS A 277 3.54 10.50 -21.50
N THR A 278 4.53 10.61 -22.39
CA THR A 278 4.32 11.14 -23.73
C THR A 278 3.71 10.06 -24.62
N PRO A 279 3.15 10.43 -25.79
CA PRO A 279 2.66 9.46 -26.77
C PRO A 279 3.71 8.44 -27.24
N ASP A 280 5.01 8.80 -27.17
CA ASP A 280 6.12 7.92 -27.55
C ASP A 280 6.55 6.98 -26.40
N GLY A 281 5.87 7.03 -25.25
CA GLY A 281 6.18 6.20 -24.08
C GLY A 281 7.31 6.74 -23.19
N ASP A 282 7.72 8.00 -23.39
CA ASP A 282 8.72 8.67 -22.54
C ASP A 282 8.09 9.22 -21.27
N ILE A 283 8.85 9.27 -20.18
CA ILE A 283 8.46 10.01 -18.98
C ILE A 283 8.68 11.50 -19.25
N ALA A 284 7.67 12.32 -18.94
CA ALA A 284 7.71 13.78 -18.98
C ALA A 284 7.14 14.37 -17.70
N MET A 285 7.44 15.64 -17.40
CA MET A 285 6.78 16.35 -16.31
C MET A 285 5.29 16.51 -16.62
N SER A 286 4.43 16.25 -15.64
CA SER A 286 2.99 16.47 -15.81
C SER A 286 2.66 17.96 -15.81
N GLU A 287 1.77 18.38 -16.70
CA GLU A 287 1.22 19.73 -16.70
C GLU A 287 0.50 20.06 -15.39
N THR A 288 -0.13 19.06 -14.76
CA THR A 288 -0.80 19.25 -13.46
C THR A 288 0.20 19.61 -12.37
N TYR A 289 1.42 19.06 -12.41
CA TYR A 289 2.47 19.44 -11.47
C TYR A 289 2.87 20.90 -11.67
N ALA A 290 3.16 21.32 -12.90
CA ALA A 290 3.58 22.67 -13.23
C ALA A 290 2.39 23.62 -13.53
N SER A 291 1.38 23.66 -12.64
CA SER A 291 0.14 24.39 -12.88
C SER A 291 -0.24 25.38 -11.78
N GLU A 292 -1.13 26.32 -12.14
CA GLU A 292 -1.84 27.19 -11.19
C GLU A 292 -2.69 26.39 -10.18
N LYS A 293 -3.15 25.18 -10.54
CA LYS A 293 -3.85 24.29 -9.61
C LYS A 293 -2.93 23.87 -8.46
N THR A 294 -1.71 23.43 -8.77
CA THR A 294 -0.72 23.06 -7.75
C THR A 294 -0.29 24.26 -6.91
N GLN A 295 -0.12 25.42 -7.55
CA GLN A 295 0.14 26.70 -6.88
C GLN A 295 -0.95 27.05 -5.85
N GLY A 296 -2.23 27.01 -6.27
CA GLY A 296 -3.37 27.31 -5.39
C GLY A 296 -3.54 26.28 -4.27
N LEU A 297 -3.32 25.00 -4.56
CA LEU A 297 -3.34 23.94 -3.56
C LEU A 297 -2.26 24.15 -2.50
N LEU A 298 -1.03 24.48 -2.91
CA LEU A 298 0.07 24.76 -2.00
C LEU A 298 -0.19 26.00 -1.13
N GLN A 299 -0.80 27.05 -1.69
CA GLN A 299 -1.24 28.21 -0.92
C GLN A 299 -2.27 27.82 0.15
N LYS A 300 -3.29 27.04 -0.21
CA LYS A 300 -4.30 26.53 0.75
C LYS A 300 -3.65 25.72 1.86
N VAL A 301 -2.75 24.80 1.53
CA VAL A 301 -2.06 23.94 2.52
C VAL A 301 -1.20 24.77 3.47
N ILE A 302 -0.36 25.67 2.95
CA ILE A 302 0.51 26.53 3.77
C ILE A 302 -0.32 27.43 4.69
N TYR A 303 -1.37 28.04 4.16
CA TYR A 303 -2.27 28.90 4.95
C TYR A 303 -2.90 28.13 6.12
N ASN A 304 -3.41 26.92 5.89
CA ASN A 304 -4.03 26.14 6.96
C ASN A 304 -3.02 25.64 8.00
N LEU A 305 -1.79 25.29 7.60
CA LEU A 305 -0.76 24.80 8.53
C LEU A 305 -0.14 25.92 9.39
N TYR A 306 0.04 27.12 8.82
CA TYR A 306 0.86 28.16 9.45
C TYR A 306 0.11 29.44 9.81
N ASP A 307 -0.98 29.78 9.13
CA ASP A 307 -1.74 31.01 9.38
C ASP A 307 -3.06 30.75 10.13
N LYS A 308 -3.58 29.50 10.09
CA LYS A 308 -4.69 29.02 10.92
C LYS A 308 -4.22 28.10 12.05
N ASN A 309 -5.11 27.84 13.00
CA ASN A 309 -4.79 27.03 14.18
C ASN A 309 -5.10 25.54 14.04
N ASP A 310 -6.08 25.17 13.22
CA ASP A 310 -6.65 23.82 13.22
C ASP A 310 -5.72 22.73 12.69
N TRP A 311 -4.78 23.05 11.80
CA TRP A 311 -3.84 22.07 11.26
C TRP A 311 -2.45 22.24 11.87
N ILE A 312 -1.69 21.15 11.95
CA ILE A 312 -0.29 21.17 12.41
C ILE A 312 0.62 20.31 11.54
N TYR A 313 1.85 20.79 11.38
CA TYR A 313 2.93 20.14 10.66
C TYR A 313 4.06 19.74 11.62
N PHE A 314 4.14 18.46 11.95
CA PHE A 314 5.18 17.92 12.81
C PHE A 314 6.44 17.54 12.02
N PRO A 315 7.63 17.63 12.65
CA PRO A 315 8.88 17.20 12.03
C PRO A 315 9.01 15.68 11.94
N ARG A 316 8.28 14.92 12.76
CA ARG A 316 8.35 13.45 12.85
C ARG A 316 6.99 12.82 12.66
N ILE A 317 7.00 11.65 12.01
CA ILE A 317 5.84 10.78 11.85
C ILE A 317 5.30 10.29 13.20
N ASP A 318 6.19 9.99 14.15
CA ASP A 318 5.81 9.45 15.47
C ASP A 318 4.93 10.45 16.23
N ASP A 319 5.22 11.75 16.14
CA ASP A 319 4.42 12.79 16.80
C ASP A 319 3.00 12.84 16.21
N CYS A 320 2.84 12.69 14.89
CA CYS A 320 1.51 12.61 14.25
C CYS A 320 0.75 11.35 14.71
N THR A 321 1.47 10.23 14.77
CA THR A 321 0.89 8.93 15.16
C THR A 321 0.43 8.96 16.61
N GLU A 322 1.25 9.49 17.51
CA GLU A 322 0.94 9.67 18.94
C GLU A 322 -0.34 10.49 19.11
N VAL A 323 -0.39 11.70 18.52
CA VAL A 323 -1.55 12.59 18.64
C VAL A 323 -2.83 11.95 18.12
N PHE A 324 -2.79 11.26 16.97
CA PHE A 324 -3.99 10.61 16.43
C PHE A 324 -4.42 9.39 17.25
N VAL A 325 -3.50 8.48 17.59
CA VAL A 325 -3.80 7.23 18.33
C VAL A 325 -4.35 7.53 19.72
N GLU A 326 -3.92 8.63 20.35
CA GLU A 326 -4.46 9.12 21.63
C GLU A 326 -5.81 9.86 21.49
N GLY A 327 -6.38 9.94 20.29
CA GLY A 327 -7.67 10.57 20.02
C GLY A 327 -7.65 12.10 20.00
N ARG A 328 -6.47 12.71 19.87
CA ARG A 328 -6.28 14.17 19.93
C ARG A 328 -6.17 14.84 18.56
N SER A 329 -6.60 14.17 17.49
CA SER A 329 -6.83 14.84 16.21
C SER A 329 -8.00 14.27 15.43
N LEU A 330 -8.75 15.14 14.73
CA LEU A 330 -9.87 14.72 13.90
C LEU A 330 -9.39 13.91 12.69
N PHE A 331 -8.33 14.33 12.00
CA PHE A 331 -7.81 13.72 10.78
C PHE A 331 -6.32 13.41 10.90
N TYR A 332 -5.93 12.25 10.38
CA TYR A 332 -4.53 11.88 10.16
C TYR A 332 -4.41 11.07 8.87
N MET A 333 -3.66 11.60 7.91
CA MET A 333 -3.37 10.88 6.67
C MET A 333 -2.17 9.96 6.89
N ALA A 334 -2.34 8.68 6.58
CA ALA A 334 -1.32 7.66 6.82
C ALA A 334 -1.49 6.45 5.89
N SER A 335 -0.44 5.63 5.83
CA SER A 335 -0.51 4.31 5.21
C SER A 335 -1.50 3.43 5.98
N VAL A 336 -2.28 2.61 5.27
CA VAL A 336 -3.24 1.65 5.86
C VAL A 336 -2.58 0.72 6.88
N ARG A 337 -1.27 0.47 6.72
CA ARG A 337 -0.37 -0.13 7.71
C ARG A 337 -0.52 0.40 9.15
N LEU A 338 -0.88 1.68 9.33
CA LEU A 338 -1.16 2.26 10.64
C LEU A 338 -2.17 1.43 11.44
N THR A 339 -3.15 0.85 10.74
CA THR A 339 -4.16 -0.05 11.28
C THR A 339 -3.50 -1.17 12.08
N ILE A 340 -2.67 -1.96 11.41
CA ILE A 340 -2.08 -3.18 11.98
C ILE A 340 -0.88 -2.91 12.89
N ASN A 341 -0.18 -1.78 12.72
CA ASN A 341 1.03 -1.47 13.48
C ASN A 341 0.75 -0.63 14.74
N SER A 342 -0.38 0.06 14.82
CA SER A 342 -0.64 1.00 15.90
C SER A 342 -2.10 0.99 16.38
N LEU A 343 -3.08 1.05 15.46
CA LEU A 343 -4.50 1.20 15.85
C LEU A 343 -5.08 -0.05 16.50
N ILE A 344 -4.54 -1.24 16.23
CA ILE A 344 -4.90 -2.47 16.97
C ILE A 344 -4.62 -2.38 18.48
N HIS A 345 -3.77 -1.45 18.90
CA HIS A 345 -3.41 -1.21 20.30
C HIS A 345 -4.11 0.02 20.88
N ALA A 346 -4.92 0.73 20.10
CA ALA A 346 -5.65 1.90 20.55
C ALA A 346 -6.89 1.46 21.35
N GLU A 347 -6.91 1.72 22.65
CA GLU A 347 -8.03 1.32 23.52
C GLU A 347 -9.22 2.28 23.45
N ASN A 348 -8.97 3.57 23.20
CA ASN A 348 -9.95 4.64 23.34
C ASN A 348 -10.22 5.42 22.04
N LEU A 349 -9.80 4.89 20.89
CA LEU A 349 -10.01 5.53 19.60
C LEU A 349 -10.96 4.72 18.73
N LYS A 350 -12.13 5.30 18.45
CA LYS A 350 -12.98 4.85 17.35
C LYS A 350 -12.65 5.66 16.12
N TYR A 351 -11.99 5.03 15.15
CA TYR A 351 -11.63 5.68 13.90
C TYR A 351 -12.46 5.17 12.72
N GLY A 352 -12.49 5.99 11.68
CA GLY A 352 -12.83 5.56 10.33
C GLY A 352 -11.71 5.91 9.36
N ILE A 353 -11.89 5.56 8.10
CA ILE A 353 -10.97 5.89 7.02
C ILE A 353 -11.73 6.43 5.82
N LEU A 354 -11.11 7.37 5.10
CA LEU A 354 -11.66 8.01 3.90
C LEU A 354 -10.59 7.98 2.79
N PRO A 355 -11.00 8.03 1.51
CA PRO A 355 -10.08 8.39 0.44
C PRO A 355 -9.53 9.80 0.63
N ASN A 356 -8.38 10.06 0.03
CA ASN A 356 -7.82 11.42 0.03
C ASN A 356 -8.80 12.38 -0.67
N PRO A 357 -8.95 13.60 -0.16
CA PRO A 357 -9.95 14.53 -0.67
C PRO A 357 -9.61 14.97 -2.10
N LYS A 358 -10.64 15.06 -2.94
CA LYS A 358 -10.53 15.61 -4.29
C LYS A 358 -10.19 17.10 -4.24
N TYR A 359 -9.63 17.66 -5.31
CA TYR A 359 -9.40 19.10 -5.36
C TYR A 359 -10.71 19.89 -5.31
N ASN A 360 -11.70 19.46 -6.10
CA ASN A 360 -13.05 19.99 -6.19
C ASN A 360 -13.98 18.88 -6.72
N GLU A 361 -15.27 19.18 -6.89
CA GLU A 361 -16.26 18.21 -7.39
C GLU A 361 -16.07 17.85 -8.88
N GLU A 362 -15.33 18.66 -9.65
CA GLU A 362 -15.05 18.40 -11.08
C GLU A 362 -14.05 17.24 -11.29
N GLN A 363 -13.20 16.96 -10.30
CA GLN A 363 -12.38 15.76 -10.29
C GLN A 363 -13.29 14.53 -10.20
N GLN A 364 -13.21 13.63 -11.19
CA GLN A 364 -14.17 12.53 -11.37
C GLN A 364 -14.00 11.44 -10.31
N SER A 365 -12.75 11.01 -10.08
CA SER A 365 -12.42 9.92 -9.15
C SER A 365 -11.60 10.42 -7.95
N TYR A 366 -11.63 9.64 -6.86
CA TYR A 366 -10.62 9.74 -5.81
C TYR A 366 -9.29 9.17 -6.30
N HIS A 367 -8.19 9.54 -5.65
CA HIS A 367 -6.87 8.96 -5.90
C HIS A 367 -6.17 8.62 -4.59
N THR A 368 -5.61 7.42 -4.54
CA THR A 368 -4.95 6.86 -3.37
C THR A 368 -3.49 6.64 -3.70
N LEU A 369 -2.60 7.53 -3.24
CA LEU A 369 -1.18 7.34 -3.50
C LEU A 369 -0.68 6.10 -2.75
N MET A 370 0.04 5.22 -3.43
CA MET A 370 0.81 4.17 -2.78
C MET A 370 2.04 4.77 -2.09
N ALA A 371 2.19 4.55 -0.79
CA ALA A 371 3.37 4.95 -0.04
C ALA A 371 4.62 4.36 -0.70
N ASN A 372 5.72 5.10 -0.82
CA ASN A 372 6.90 4.57 -1.53
C ASN A 372 7.59 3.39 -0.83
N THR A 373 7.19 3.06 0.40
CA THR A 373 7.77 1.99 1.21
C THR A 373 7.07 0.64 0.98
N TYR A 374 7.08 0.19 -0.27
CA TYR A 374 6.65 -1.14 -0.69
C TYR A 374 7.72 -1.85 -1.52
N SER A 375 7.57 -3.16 -1.66
CA SER A 375 8.49 -4.03 -2.38
C SER A 375 8.15 -4.10 -3.86
N MET A 376 9.14 -3.91 -4.70
CA MET A 376 9.09 -4.22 -6.12
C MET A 376 9.99 -5.41 -6.41
N TYR A 377 9.55 -6.23 -7.35
CA TYR A 377 10.21 -7.46 -7.78
C TYR A 377 10.72 -7.28 -9.21
N GLY A 378 11.90 -7.81 -9.48
CA GLY A 378 12.47 -7.86 -10.83
C GLY A 378 13.56 -8.92 -10.92
N ILE A 379 13.95 -9.23 -12.15
CA ILE A 379 14.96 -10.25 -12.44
C ILE A 379 16.29 -9.53 -12.72
N CYS A 380 17.38 -9.98 -12.11
CA CYS A 380 18.68 -9.36 -12.30
C CYS A 380 19.21 -9.61 -13.73
N ILE A 381 19.86 -8.61 -14.32
CA ILE A 381 20.40 -8.67 -15.70
C ILE A 381 21.42 -9.79 -15.92
N SER A 382 22.01 -10.36 -14.86
CA SER A 382 22.93 -11.50 -14.94
C SER A 382 22.24 -12.83 -15.24
N VAL A 383 20.91 -12.92 -15.09
CA VAL A 383 20.13 -14.12 -15.40
C VAL A 383 19.90 -14.19 -16.91
N LEU A 384 20.44 -15.21 -17.57
CA LEU A 384 20.32 -15.38 -19.02
C LEU A 384 19.07 -16.15 -19.44
N GLU A 385 18.66 -17.14 -18.64
CA GLU A 385 17.45 -17.93 -18.83
C GLU A 385 16.48 -17.56 -17.70
N THR A 386 15.39 -16.87 -18.04
CA THR A 386 14.52 -16.20 -17.07
C THR A 386 13.26 -17.01 -16.72
N ASP A 387 13.07 -18.17 -17.32
CA ASP A 387 11.92 -19.07 -17.15
C ASP A 387 11.59 -19.35 -15.68
N MET A 388 12.57 -19.85 -14.91
CA MET A 388 12.33 -20.18 -13.50
C MET A 388 12.00 -18.93 -12.67
N GLN A 389 12.73 -17.84 -12.88
CA GLN A 389 12.54 -16.61 -12.12
C GLN A 389 11.20 -15.94 -12.43
N SER A 390 10.81 -15.88 -13.70
CA SER A 390 9.51 -15.34 -14.13
C SER A 390 8.36 -16.21 -13.62
N ALA A 391 8.46 -17.53 -13.68
CA ALA A 391 7.46 -18.44 -13.12
C ALA A 391 7.32 -18.28 -11.60
N VAL A 392 8.43 -18.10 -10.87
CA VAL A 392 8.39 -17.85 -9.42
C VAL A 392 7.72 -16.52 -9.09
N ILE A 393 8.06 -15.43 -9.79
CA ILE A 393 7.44 -14.12 -9.56
C ILE A 393 5.93 -14.20 -9.85
N GLU A 394 5.52 -14.82 -10.95
CA GLU A 394 4.12 -15.01 -11.31
C GLU A 394 3.36 -15.84 -10.27
N ALA A 395 3.93 -16.98 -9.86
CA ALA A 395 3.33 -17.84 -8.84
C ALA A 395 3.20 -17.14 -7.48
N MET A 396 4.21 -16.36 -7.08
CA MET A 396 4.15 -15.56 -5.85
C MET A 396 3.07 -14.48 -5.91
N ALA A 397 2.85 -13.86 -7.06
CA ALA A 397 1.78 -12.88 -7.23
C ALA A 397 0.39 -13.54 -7.20
N CYS A 398 0.22 -14.65 -7.93
CA CYS A 398 -1.00 -15.45 -7.94
C CYS A 398 -1.36 -15.95 -6.53
N GLU A 399 -0.45 -16.62 -5.82
CA GLU A 399 -0.71 -17.07 -4.45
C GLU A 399 -0.83 -15.89 -3.47
N GLY A 400 -0.17 -14.75 -3.73
CA GLY A 400 -0.37 -13.52 -2.99
C GLY A 400 -1.82 -13.04 -3.04
N TYR A 401 -2.43 -13.07 -4.23
CA TYR A 401 -3.83 -12.70 -4.46
C TYR A 401 -4.81 -13.64 -3.77
N TYR A 402 -4.53 -14.94 -3.70
CA TYR A 402 -5.44 -15.91 -3.08
C TYR A 402 -5.21 -16.13 -1.58
N GLU A 403 -4.00 -15.94 -1.07
CA GLU A 403 -3.66 -16.18 0.34
C GLU A 403 -3.50 -14.89 1.13
N VAL A 404 -2.65 -13.97 0.67
CA VAL A 404 -2.22 -12.81 1.44
C VAL A 404 -3.28 -11.72 1.38
N THR A 405 -3.80 -11.42 0.20
CA THR A 405 -4.77 -10.35 0.01
C THR A 405 -6.07 -10.55 0.80
N PRO A 406 -6.71 -11.74 0.80
CA PRO A 406 -7.90 -11.97 1.62
C PRO A 406 -7.61 -11.92 3.12
N ALA A 407 -6.43 -12.37 3.55
CA ALA A 407 -6.01 -12.29 4.95
C ALA A 407 -5.84 -10.81 5.40
N VAL A 408 -5.30 -9.96 4.53
CA VAL A 408 -5.08 -8.53 4.80
C VAL A 408 -6.38 -7.73 4.66
N PHE A 409 -7.01 -7.73 3.49
CA PHE A 409 -8.15 -6.87 3.19
C PHE A 409 -9.43 -7.39 3.84
N GLU A 410 -9.87 -8.59 3.45
CA GLU A 410 -11.19 -9.10 3.84
C GLU A 410 -11.25 -9.42 5.33
N THR A 411 -10.21 -10.07 5.86
CA THR A 411 -10.25 -10.53 7.25
C THR A 411 -9.69 -9.51 8.24
N ALA A 412 -8.48 -8.99 8.01
CA ALA A 412 -7.85 -8.09 8.96
C ALA A 412 -8.46 -6.68 8.91
N LEU A 413 -8.43 -6.01 7.75
CA LEU A 413 -8.85 -4.61 7.64
C LEU A 413 -10.38 -4.45 7.68
N LYS A 414 -11.12 -5.14 6.81
CA LYS A 414 -12.58 -4.98 6.65
C LYS A 414 -13.38 -5.63 7.78
N VAL A 415 -12.93 -6.77 8.32
CA VAL A 415 -13.70 -7.46 9.39
C VAL A 415 -13.14 -7.18 10.78
N ARG A 416 -11.84 -7.45 11.02
CA ARG A 416 -11.30 -7.42 12.38
C ARG A 416 -11.02 -6.01 12.91
N TYR A 417 -10.57 -5.11 12.06
CA TYR A 417 -10.10 -3.77 12.45
C TYR A 417 -10.94 -2.62 11.88
N SER A 418 -12.12 -2.93 11.35
CA SER A 418 -13.14 -1.94 11.01
C SER A 418 -14.19 -1.90 12.11
N ASN A 419 -14.76 -0.71 12.36
CA ASN A 419 -15.83 -0.57 13.35
C ASN A 419 -17.21 -0.84 12.76
N ASP A 420 -17.38 -0.68 11.44
CA ASP A 420 -18.64 -0.89 10.71
C ASP A 420 -18.42 -1.13 9.20
N ASP A 421 -19.52 -1.40 8.49
CA ASP A 421 -19.53 -1.62 7.04
C ASP A 421 -19.12 -0.38 6.22
N ASN A 422 -19.19 0.83 6.81
CA ASN A 422 -18.73 2.05 6.16
C ASN A 422 -17.20 2.10 6.09
N ASP A 423 -16.52 1.70 7.16
CA ASP A 423 -15.06 1.55 7.14
C ASP A 423 -14.61 0.54 6.08
N SER A 424 -15.32 -0.60 6.02
CA SER A 424 -15.00 -1.69 5.10
C SER A 424 -14.98 -1.25 3.64
N ARG A 425 -16.04 -0.56 3.17
CA ARG A 425 -16.10 -0.14 1.75
C ARG A 425 -15.06 0.92 1.41
N MET A 426 -14.58 1.69 2.38
CA MET A 426 -13.57 2.72 2.12
C MET A 426 -12.21 2.08 1.79
N PHE A 427 -11.91 0.89 2.34
CA PHE A 427 -10.73 0.12 1.90
C PHE A 427 -10.85 -0.35 0.45
N ASP A 428 -12.06 -0.71 0.01
CA ASP A 428 -12.31 -1.06 -1.39
C ASP A 428 -12.06 0.15 -2.30
N ILE A 429 -12.60 1.32 -1.96
CA ILE A 429 -12.35 2.58 -2.70
C ILE A 429 -10.84 2.91 -2.74
N LEU A 430 -10.13 2.80 -1.61
CA LEU A 430 -8.69 3.07 -1.57
C LEU A 430 -7.92 2.16 -2.53
N ARG A 431 -8.28 0.87 -2.58
CA ARG A 431 -7.67 -0.11 -3.47
C ARG A 431 -7.98 0.18 -4.94
N GLU A 432 -9.25 0.36 -5.28
CA GLU A 432 -9.71 0.62 -6.65
C GLU A 432 -9.17 1.94 -7.22
N THR A 433 -8.87 2.91 -6.36
CA THR A 433 -8.36 4.23 -6.75
C THR A 433 -6.86 4.39 -6.52
N SER A 434 -6.14 3.30 -6.33
CA SER A 434 -4.69 3.32 -6.11
C SER A 434 -3.95 3.92 -7.31
N VAL A 435 -3.01 4.82 -7.01
CA VAL A 435 -2.13 5.49 -7.96
C VAL A 435 -0.69 5.22 -7.57
N MET A 436 0.08 4.71 -8.51
CA MET A 436 1.51 4.53 -8.39
C MET A 436 2.22 5.68 -9.11
N GLU A 437 2.99 6.47 -8.37
CA GLU A 437 3.72 7.60 -8.97
C GLU A 437 5.15 7.21 -9.38
N ILE A 438 5.36 6.97 -10.67
CA ILE A 438 6.66 6.81 -11.34
C ILE A 438 7.65 7.91 -10.96
N GLY A 439 7.19 9.16 -10.85
CA GLY A 439 8.03 10.30 -10.47
C GLY A 439 8.64 10.12 -9.09
N LEU A 440 7.94 9.41 -8.19
CA LEU A 440 8.46 9.04 -6.88
C LEU A 440 9.39 7.83 -6.96
N ILE A 441 9.06 6.83 -7.77
CA ILE A 441 9.90 5.64 -8.00
C ILE A 441 11.29 6.05 -8.53
N PHE A 442 11.34 6.91 -9.55
CA PHE A 442 12.59 7.45 -10.12
C PHE A 442 13.01 8.79 -9.52
N SER A 443 12.58 9.08 -8.28
CA SER A 443 12.81 10.38 -7.65
C SER A 443 14.30 10.79 -7.68
N ASP A 444 15.23 9.89 -7.34
CA ASP A 444 16.67 10.18 -7.38
C ASP A 444 17.17 10.51 -8.79
N GLN A 445 16.70 9.76 -9.79
CA GLN A 445 17.06 9.97 -11.19
C GLN A 445 16.50 11.30 -11.71
N LEU A 446 15.41 11.79 -11.11
CA LEU A 446 14.77 13.08 -11.39
C LEU A 446 15.23 14.20 -10.46
N GLY A 447 16.39 14.05 -9.81
CA GLY A 447 17.00 15.08 -8.98
C GLY A 447 16.24 15.37 -7.69
N MET A 448 15.48 14.39 -7.19
CA MET A 448 14.62 14.47 -6.01
C MET A 448 13.48 15.49 -6.10
N ILE A 449 13.26 16.09 -7.28
CA ILE A 449 12.25 17.15 -7.48
C ILE A 449 10.82 16.61 -7.26
N PRO A 450 10.41 15.43 -7.77
CA PRO A 450 9.07 14.92 -7.54
C PRO A 450 8.78 14.61 -6.07
N SER A 451 9.76 14.04 -5.34
CA SER A 451 9.54 13.69 -3.94
C SER A 451 9.63 14.88 -3.01
N THR A 452 10.62 15.77 -3.19
CA THR A 452 10.93 16.83 -2.20
C THR A 452 10.42 18.21 -2.57
N GLY A 453 10.03 18.45 -3.81
CA GLY A 453 9.63 19.78 -4.27
C GLY A 453 8.52 20.37 -3.41
N LEU A 454 7.39 19.67 -3.30
CA LEU A 454 6.20 20.15 -2.58
C LEU A 454 6.44 20.26 -1.07
N PHE A 455 6.92 19.21 -0.39
CA PHE A 455 7.14 19.30 1.06
C PHE A 455 8.28 20.26 1.40
N GLY A 456 9.27 20.43 0.52
CA GLY A 456 10.32 21.43 0.68
C GLY A 456 9.74 22.85 0.65
N ARG A 457 8.69 23.09 -0.15
CA ARG A 457 7.96 24.36 -0.14
C ARG A 457 7.17 24.58 1.15
N VAL A 458 6.48 23.55 1.62
CA VAL A 458 5.74 23.57 2.90
C VAL A 458 6.71 23.86 4.06
N ASN A 459 7.81 23.11 4.18
CA ASN A 459 8.86 23.31 5.19
C ASN A 459 9.36 24.77 5.23
N ASN A 460 9.56 25.36 4.06
CA ASN A 460 10.07 26.72 3.91
C ASN A 460 8.97 27.80 3.97
N ARG A 461 7.71 27.42 4.23
CA ARG A 461 6.55 28.32 4.28
C ARG A 461 6.46 29.27 3.09
N SER A 462 6.80 28.80 1.88
CA SER A 462 6.51 29.61 0.68
C SER A 462 5.80 28.79 -0.37
N SER A 463 4.76 29.41 -0.89
CA SER A 463 3.87 28.86 -1.88
C SER A 463 4.31 29.15 -3.31
N ASP A 464 5.52 29.69 -3.56
CA ASP A 464 5.95 30.16 -4.89
C ASP A 464 6.31 29.01 -5.84
N TRP A 465 5.34 28.16 -6.13
CA TRP A 465 5.51 26.90 -6.84
C TRP A 465 5.90 27.10 -8.30
N ILE A 466 5.20 27.98 -9.03
CA ILE A 466 5.49 28.25 -10.44
C ILE A 466 6.92 28.76 -10.62
N SER A 467 7.35 29.69 -9.77
CA SER A 467 8.72 30.21 -9.80
C SER A 467 9.75 29.13 -9.47
N TYR A 468 9.47 28.27 -8.49
CA TYR A 468 10.34 27.14 -8.14
C TYR A 468 10.48 26.15 -9.29
N ILE A 469 9.38 25.68 -9.89
CA ILE A 469 9.44 24.72 -11.00
C ILE A 469 10.16 25.32 -12.21
N LYS A 470 9.90 26.59 -12.53
CA LYS A 470 10.63 27.29 -13.60
C LYS A 470 12.14 27.34 -13.33
N SER A 471 12.57 27.48 -12.08
CA SER A 471 14.00 27.44 -11.76
C SER A 471 14.61 26.04 -11.88
N GLN A 472 13.81 24.98 -11.77
CA GLN A 472 14.23 23.59 -11.91
C GLN A 472 14.14 23.04 -13.34
N GLU A 473 13.38 23.69 -14.22
CA GLU A 473 13.01 23.21 -15.57
C GLU A 473 14.21 22.67 -16.37
N LYS A 474 15.31 23.43 -16.43
CA LYS A 474 16.51 23.01 -17.16
C LYS A 474 17.12 21.71 -16.62
N SER A 475 17.21 21.58 -15.29
CA SER A 475 17.76 20.40 -14.64
C SER A 475 16.83 19.20 -14.83
N LEU A 476 15.52 19.40 -14.62
CA LEU A 476 14.51 18.36 -14.76
C LEU A 476 14.47 17.81 -16.20
N ASN A 477 14.49 18.68 -17.21
CA ASN A 477 14.54 18.25 -18.61
C ASN A 477 15.79 17.43 -18.92
N ASN A 478 16.94 17.76 -18.32
CA ASN A 478 18.15 16.96 -18.47
C ASN A 478 18.02 15.60 -17.78
N TYR A 479 17.44 15.54 -16.58
CA TYR A 479 17.18 14.30 -15.87
C TYR A 479 16.22 13.37 -16.62
N LEU A 480 15.08 13.89 -17.10
CA LEU A 480 14.12 13.14 -17.90
C LEU A 480 14.78 12.58 -19.17
N LYS A 481 15.61 13.38 -19.86
CA LYS A 481 16.37 12.90 -21.02
C LYS A 481 17.30 11.74 -20.67
N ILE A 482 18.02 11.82 -19.56
CA ILE A 482 18.94 10.75 -19.12
C ILE A 482 18.15 9.48 -18.75
N LEU A 483 17.08 9.63 -17.98
CA LEU A 483 16.21 8.53 -17.55
C LEU A 483 15.55 7.84 -18.74
N ASN A 484 14.92 8.57 -19.66
CA ASN A 484 14.31 7.94 -20.84
C ASN A 484 15.37 7.25 -21.72
N ALA A 485 16.60 7.77 -21.79
CA ALA A 485 17.69 7.14 -22.52
C ALA A 485 18.21 5.85 -21.86
N SER A 486 18.06 5.68 -20.54
CA SER A 486 18.46 4.43 -19.87
C SER A 486 17.59 3.24 -20.27
N PHE A 487 16.34 3.50 -20.71
CA PHE A 487 15.39 2.46 -21.12
C PHE A 487 15.37 2.17 -22.63
N SER A 488 16.31 2.74 -23.40
CA SER A 488 16.47 2.41 -24.82
C SER A 488 17.67 1.53 -25.13
N LYS A 489 18.42 1.15 -24.12
CA LYS A 489 19.46 0.13 -24.21
C LYS A 489 18.84 -1.19 -23.84
#